data_AF-A0A081NLS1-F1
#
_entry.id   AF-A0A081NLS1-F1
#
_cell.length_a   1.000
_cell.length_b   1.000
_cell.length_c   1.000
_cell.angle_alpha   90.00
_cell.angle_beta   90.00
_cell.angle_gamma   90.00
#
_symmetry.space_group_name_H-M   'P 1'
#
loop_
_entity.id
_entity.type
_entity.pdbx_description
1 polymer ?
#
loop_
_entity_poly.entity_id
_entity_poly.type
_entity_poly.pdbx_seq_one_letter_code
_entity_poly.pdbx_strand_id
1 'polypeptide(L)'
;MSTLADDPDFIPVETGGEVLSTRNEANSHTFGLRAYTISSDDLSVPDAHSSARQNGLVVDYYPFESGFRVSAGTFSGDSKKLGKAYFSGEGRAYVGVGWKKLLDDAKRVDFSVDVGTFLDIQKTGTESAENTTIESTASTSLQRNKLDSKEQPVISLGIEFRF
;
A
#
# COMPACT_ATOMS: atom_id res chain seq x y z
N MET A 1 -30.18 -37.63 -59.53
CA MET A 1 -31.61 -37.23 -59.53
C MET A 1 -32.17 -37.60 -58.17
N SER A 2 -32.84 -36.79 -57.37
CA SER A 2 -33.17 -35.37 -57.35
C SER A 2 -33.72 -35.11 -55.94
N THR A 3 -33.18 -34.10 -55.25
CA THR A 3 -33.85 -33.07 -54.40
C THR A 3 -35.15 -33.42 -53.65
N LEU A 4 -35.20 -33.32 -52.31
CA LEU A 4 -35.35 -32.12 -51.47
C LEU A 4 -36.83 -31.82 -51.12
N ALA A 5 -37.15 -31.85 -49.82
CA ALA A 5 -38.15 -31.05 -49.09
C ALA A 5 -38.04 -31.51 -47.62
N ASP A 6 -37.33 -30.84 -46.72
CA ASP A 6 -37.65 -29.56 -46.04
C ASP A 6 -39.11 -29.49 -45.55
N ASP A 7 -39.30 -29.76 -44.25
CA ASP A 7 -40.08 -28.87 -43.39
C ASP A 7 -39.56 -28.96 -41.93
N PRO A 8 -39.51 -27.84 -41.18
CA PRO A 8 -38.68 -27.63 -39.99
C PRO A 8 -39.44 -27.82 -38.66
N ASP A 9 -38.72 -27.60 -37.55
CA ASP A 9 -39.22 -27.42 -36.17
C ASP A 9 -39.40 -28.65 -35.29
N PHE A 10 -38.31 -29.39 -35.07
CA PHE A 10 -38.07 -30.01 -33.76
C PHE A 10 -36.64 -29.70 -33.31
N ILE A 11 -36.51 -28.79 -32.34
CA ILE A 11 -35.27 -28.56 -31.59
C ILE A 11 -35.28 -29.55 -30.42
N PRO A 12 -34.45 -30.62 -30.43
CA PRO A 12 -34.24 -31.38 -29.20
C PRO A 12 -33.44 -30.50 -28.23
N VAL A 13 -34.12 -30.01 -27.20
CA VAL A 13 -33.48 -29.48 -26.00
C VAL A 13 -32.91 -30.68 -25.24
N GLU A 14 -31.65 -31.01 -25.52
CA GLU A 14 -30.83 -31.80 -24.60
C GLU A 14 -29.76 -30.92 -23.99
N THR A 15 -29.96 -30.70 -22.69
CA THR A 15 -29.05 -30.21 -21.67
C THR A 15 -27.73 -30.98 -21.68
N GLY A 16 -26.83 -30.60 -22.58
CA GLY A 16 -25.43 -31.00 -22.55
C GLY A 16 -24.64 -29.98 -21.76
N GLY A 17 -24.49 -30.23 -20.45
CA GLY A 17 -23.81 -29.35 -19.51
C GLY A 17 -22.50 -28.84 -20.11
N GLU A 18 -22.40 -27.52 -20.22
CA GLU A 18 -21.10 -26.88 -20.28
C GLU A 18 -20.31 -27.42 -19.10
N VAL A 19 -19.26 -28.17 -19.41
CA VAL A 19 -18.15 -28.30 -18.49
C VAL A 19 -17.66 -26.87 -18.34
N LEU A 20 -18.24 -26.15 -17.38
CA LEU A 20 -17.58 -25.11 -16.63
C LEU A 20 -16.31 -25.79 -16.14
N SER A 21 -15.29 -25.77 -17.00
CA SER A 21 -13.91 -25.70 -16.59
C SER A 21 -13.93 -24.55 -15.61
N THR A 22 -14.11 -24.90 -14.33
CA THR A 22 -13.69 -24.12 -13.20
C THR A 22 -12.21 -23.95 -13.45
N ARG A 23 -11.89 -22.94 -14.26
CA ARG A 23 -10.62 -22.27 -14.24
C ARG A 23 -10.59 -21.75 -12.82
N ASN A 24 -10.07 -22.58 -11.92
CA ASN A 24 -9.49 -22.12 -10.70
C ASN A 24 -8.42 -21.14 -11.17
N GLU A 25 -8.82 -19.89 -11.40
CA GLU A 25 -7.94 -18.75 -11.24
C GLU A 25 -7.46 -18.91 -9.80
N ALA A 26 -6.29 -19.54 -9.67
CA ALA A 26 -5.56 -19.49 -8.43
C ALA A 26 -5.36 -18.00 -8.19
N ASN A 27 -6.19 -17.42 -7.32
CA ASN A 27 -6.06 -16.04 -6.90
C ASN A 27 -4.69 -15.95 -6.22
N SER A 28 -3.68 -15.58 -7.00
CA SER A 28 -2.30 -15.48 -6.57
C SER A 28 -2.16 -14.21 -5.75
N HIS A 29 -2.59 -14.29 -4.50
CA HIS A 29 -2.32 -13.29 -3.48
C HIS A 29 -0.92 -13.50 -2.94
N THR A 30 -0.07 -12.47 -3.02
CA THR A 30 1.30 -12.55 -2.49
C THR A 30 1.61 -11.38 -1.58
N PHE A 31 2.49 -11.63 -0.62
CA PHE A 31 2.98 -10.60 0.30
C PHE A 31 4.45 -10.30 0.03
N GLY A 32 4.79 -9.02 0.02
CA GLY A 32 6.16 -8.53 -0.05
C GLY A 32 6.56 -7.86 1.26
N LEU A 33 7.86 -7.86 1.55
CA LEU A 33 8.44 -7.10 2.66
C LEU A 33 9.60 -6.26 2.11
N ARG A 34 9.58 -4.96 2.37
CA ARG A 34 10.63 -4.02 1.96
C ARG A 34 11.12 -3.19 3.13
N ALA A 35 12.43 -3.10 3.26
CA ALA A 35 13.07 -2.13 4.14
C ALA A 35 13.45 -0.90 3.32
N TYR A 36 13.18 0.29 3.86
CA TYR A 36 13.47 1.56 3.22
C TYR A 36 14.33 2.43 4.12
N THR A 37 15.25 3.16 3.51
CA THR A 37 15.85 4.34 4.10
C THR A 37 15.45 5.54 3.25
N ILE A 38 14.79 6.51 3.88
CA ILE A 38 14.37 7.76 3.26
C ILE A 38 15.31 8.86 3.74
N SER A 39 15.95 9.56 2.81
CA SER A 39 16.62 10.83 3.07
C SER A 39 15.74 11.94 2.50
N SER A 40 15.36 12.90 3.33
CA SER A 40 14.57 14.07 2.95
C SER A 40 15.44 15.31 3.08
N ASP A 41 15.50 16.12 2.04
CA ASP A 41 16.24 17.38 2.03
C ASP A 41 15.29 18.56 1.80
N ASP A 42 15.49 19.65 2.54
CA ASP A 42 14.76 20.89 2.31
C ASP A 42 15.40 21.69 1.16
N LEU A 43 14.74 21.71 0.01
CA LEU A 43 15.19 22.47 -1.17
C LEU A 43 14.71 23.92 -1.17
N SER A 44 13.94 24.36 -0.15
CA SER A 44 13.38 25.72 -0.11
C SER A 44 14.36 26.78 0.39
N VAL A 45 15.47 26.38 1.02
CA VAL A 45 16.50 27.29 1.54
C VAL A 45 17.85 26.94 0.90
N PRO A 46 18.39 27.79 0.00
CA PRO A 46 19.61 27.51 -0.75
C PRO A 46 20.85 27.20 0.11
N ASP A 47 20.93 27.76 1.31
CA ASP A 47 22.13 27.74 2.16
C ASP A 47 21.99 26.90 3.45
N ALA A 48 20.83 26.29 3.69
CA ALA A 48 20.58 25.46 4.86
C ALA A 48 20.24 24.03 4.44
N HIS A 49 21.27 23.20 4.26
CA HIS A 49 21.11 21.77 4.01
C HIS A 49 20.66 21.04 5.29
N SER A 50 19.38 21.20 5.63
CA SER A 50 18.76 20.39 6.65
C SER A 50 18.25 19.11 5.99
N SER A 51 18.86 17.97 6.37
CA SER A 51 18.43 16.64 5.94
C SER A 51 17.81 15.84 7.09
N ALA A 52 16.75 15.10 6.83
CA ALA A 52 16.17 14.14 7.78
C ALA A 52 16.31 12.73 7.21
N ARG A 53 16.69 11.77 8.06
CA ARG A 53 16.79 10.36 7.69
C ARG A 53 15.76 9.55 8.47
N GLN A 54 15.07 8.67 7.76
CA GLN A 54 14.11 7.74 8.35
C GLN A 54 14.37 6.34 7.80
N ASN A 55 14.23 5.34 8.65
CA ASN A 55 14.23 3.94 8.27
C ASN A 55 12.84 3.37 8.49
N GLY A 56 12.37 2.54 7.57
CA GLY A 56 11.06 1.94 7.67
C GLY A 56 10.98 0.54 7.13
N LEU A 57 9.92 -0.13 7.56
CA LEU A 57 9.53 -1.46 7.11
C LEU A 57 8.13 -1.34 6.49
N VAL A 58 7.99 -1.82 5.26
CA VAL A 58 6.76 -1.79 4.49
C VAL A 58 6.39 -3.21 4.08
N VAL A 59 5.14 -3.56 4.31
CA VAL A 59 4.51 -4.79 3.82
C VAL A 59 3.70 -4.44 2.60
N ASP A 60 3.83 -5.25 1.57
CA ASP A 60 3.05 -5.17 0.35
C ASP A 60 2.08 -6.31 0.25
N TYR A 61 0.88 -6.01 -0.21
CA TYR A 61 -0.11 -6.98 -0.59
C TYR A 61 -0.38 -6.86 -2.08
N TYR A 62 -0.16 -7.93 -2.82
CA TYR A 62 -0.44 -8.04 -4.25
C TYR A 62 -1.74 -8.82 -4.44
N PRO A 63 -2.89 -8.14 -4.60
CA PRO A 63 -4.16 -8.83 -4.80
C PRO A 63 -4.27 -9.48 -6.19
N PHE A 64 -3.46 -9.04 -7.16
CA PHE A 64 -3.48 -9.49 -8.55
C PHE A 64 -2.07 -9.74 -9.08
N GLU A 65 -1.94 -10.54 -10.15
CA GLU A 65 -0.67 -10.78 -10.85
C GLU A 65 -0.18 -9.58 -11.68
N SER A 66 -1.00 -8.54 -11.82
CA SER A 66 -0.71 -7.37 -12.66
C SER A 66 0.44 -6.48 -12.15
N GLY A 67 0.95 -6.76 -10.95
CA GLY A 67 1.96 -5.95 -10.26
C GLY A 67 1.38 -4.79 -9.46
N PHE A 68 0.06 -4.63 -9.45
CA PHE A 68 -0.64 -3.75 -8.51
C PHE A 68 -0.42 -4.22 -7.07
N ARG A 69 -0.16 -3.27 -6.16
CA ARG A 69 0.04 -3.54 -4.74
C ARG A 69 -0.63 -2.51 -3.86
N VAL A 70 -1.04 -2.95 -2.67
CA VAL A 70 -1.40 -2.10 -1.53
C VAL A 70 -0.28 -2.24 -0.50
N SER A 71 0.22 -1.11 -0.01
CA SER A 71 1.39 -1.05 0.85
C SER A 71 1.01 -0.44 2.20
N ALA A 72 1.52 -1.02 3.29
CA ALA A 72 1.40 -0.45 4.63
C ALA A 72 2.72 -0.61 5.39
N GLY A 73 3.13 0.38 6.17
CA GLY A 73 4.42 0.32 6.85
C GLY A 73 4.56 1.28 8.01
N THR A 74 5.71 1.19 8.66
CA THR A 74 6.11 2.09 9.74
C THR A 74 7.52 2.60 9.49
N PHE A 75 7.76 3.87 9.83
CA PHE A 75 9.01 4.58 9.65
C PHE A 75 9.40 5.27 10.95
N SER A 76 10.68 5.21 11.31
CA SER A 76 11.25 5.87 12.48
C SER A 76 12.54 6.59 12.09
N GLY A 77 12.93 7.63 12.82
CA GLY A 77 14.11 8.42 12.49
C GLY A 77 14.30 9.57 13.45
N ASP A 78 15.06 10.58 13.03
CA ASP A 78 15.28 11.75 13.87
C ASP A 78 14.11 12.72 13.81
N SER A 79 13.78 13.33 14.95
CA SER A 79 12.79 14.41 15.01
C SER A 79 13.37 15.65 14.32
N LYS A 80 12.77 16.07 13.19
CA LYS A 80 13.26 17.21 12.42
C LYS A 80 12.14 17.95 11.71
N LYS A 81 12.27 19.28 11.62
CA LYS A 81 11.41 20.11 10.79
C LYS A 81 12.15 20.47 9.51
N LEU A 82 11.60 20.12 8.35
CA LEU A 82 12.11 20.49 7.03
C LEU A 82 11.03 21.32 6.31
N GLY A 83 11.27 22.62 6.17
CA GLY A 83 10.27 23.57 5.66
C GLY A 83 8.94 23.48 6.43
N LYS A 84 7.89 23.04 5.72
CA LYS A 84 6.55 22.80 6.27
C LYS A 84 6.32 21.36 6.76
N ALA A 85 7.20 20.43 6.40
CA ALA A 85 7.14 19.05 6.86
C ALA A 85 7.73 18.92 8.26
N TYR A 86 7.06 18.15 9.11
CA TYR A 86 7.55 17.80 10.43
C TYR A 86 7.70 16.29 10.50
N PHE A 87 8.88 15.85 10.92
CA PHE A 87 9.18 14.46 11.20
C PHE A 87 9.25 14.33 12.71
N SER A 88 8.31 13.60 13.31
CA SER A 88 8.21 13.46 14.77
C SER A 88 9.37 12.67 15.38
N GLY A 89 10.08 11.88 14.58
CA GLY A 89 11.12 10.93 15.02
C GLY A 89 10.59 9.69 15.75
N GLU A 90 9.47 9.83 16.46
CA GLU A 90 8.86 8.77 17.28
C GLU A 90 8.17 7.66 16.48
N GLY A 91 7.88 7.88 15.20
CA GLY A 91 7.23 6.90 14.35
C GLY A 91 6.18 7.51 13.44
N ARG A 92 6.10 6.99 12.22
CA ARG A 92 5.13 7.40 11.19
C ARG A 92 4.57 6.16 10.54
N ALA A 93 3.25 6.10 10.40
CA ALA A 93 2.60 5.08 9.60
C ALA A 93 2.65 5.49 8.13
N TYR A 94 2.79 4.51 7.25
CA TYR A 94 2.70 4.66 5.81
C TYR A 94 1.55 3.81 5.29
N VAL A 95 0.74 4.39 4.40
CA VAL A 95 -0.20 3.63 3.57
C VAL A 95 -0.12 4.14 2.13
N GLY A 96 -0.16 3.23 1.17
CA GLY A 96 -0.05 3.60 -0.23
C GLY A 96 -0.56 2.50 -1.16
N VAL A 97 -0.68 2.88 -2.43
CA VAL A 97 -0.97 1.98 -3.53
C VAL A 97 0.07 2.19 -4.60
N GLY A 98 0.47 1.11 -5.25
CA GLY A 98 1.53 1.16 -6.25
C GLY A 98 1.35 0.15 -7.36
N TRP A 99 2.18 0.33 -8.38
CA TRP A 99 2.27 -0.59 -9.49
C TRP A 99 3.74 -0.91 -9.75
N LYS A 100 4.03 -2.19 -9.99
CA LYS A 100 5.34 -2.67 -10.40
C LYS A 100 5.26 -3.34 -11.77
N LYS A 101 6.23 -3.07 -12.65
CA LYS A 101 6.34 -3.71 -13.96
C LYS A 101 7.77 -4.21 -14.19
N LEU A 102 7.87 -5.49 -14.58
CA LEU A 102 9.09 -6.11 -15.08
C LEU A 102 9.43 -5.53 -16.46
N LEU A 103 10.68 -5.12 -16.68
CA LEU A 103 11.11 -4.56 -17.97
C LEU A 103 11.91 -5.50 -18.84
N ASP A 104 12.61 -6.43 -18.22
CA ASP A 104 13.54 -7.30 -18.92
C ASP A 104 12.96 -8.70 -19.07
N ASP A 105 13.14 -9.32 -20.23
CA ASP A 105 12.85 -10.74 -20.49
C ASP A 105 13.63 -11.64 -19.52
N ALA A 106 14.81 -11.19 -19.07
CA ALA A 106 15.59 -11.86 -18.04
C ALA A 106 15.03 -11.68 -16.61
N LYS A 107 13.97 -10.88 -16.42
CA LYS A 107 13.29 -10.58 -15.14
C LYS A 107 14.23 -10.04 -14.04
N ARG A 108 15.28 -9.32 -14.44
CA ARG A 108 16.33 -8.81 -13.54
C ARG A 108 16.06 -7.41 -13.03
N VAL A 109 15.21 -6.64 -13.72
CA VAL A 109 14.95 -5.23 -13.40
C VAL A 109 13.46 -4.94 -13.42
N ASP A 110 12.96 -4.32 -12.36
CA ASP A 110 11.59 -3.82 -12.25
C ASP A 110 11.58 -2.30 -12.05
N PHE A 111 10.62 -1.60 -12.66
CA PHE A 111 10.24 -0.24 -12.26
C PHE A 111 9.01 -0.32 -11.37
N SER A 112 8.97 0.53 -10.35
CA SER A 112 7.78 0.71 -9.53
C SER A 112 7.44 2.18 -9.34
N VAL A 113 6.14 2.44 -9.26
CA VAL A 113 5.57 3.73 -8.88
C VAL A 113 4.66 3.48 -7.69
N ASP A 114 4.75 4.31 -6.67
CA ASP A 114 3.93 4.22 -5.46
C ASP A 114 3.39 5.60 -5.10
N VAL A 115 2.11 5.69 -4.76
CA VAL A 115 1.47 6.90 -4.26
C VAL A 115 0.86 6.57 -2.91
N GLY A 116 1.20 7.37 -1.90
CA GLY A 116 0.76 7.11 -0.55
C GLY A 116 0.78 8.36 0.32
N THR A 117 0.59 8.15 1.61
CA THR A 117 0.65 9.20 2.62
C THR A 117 1.31 8.66 3.88
N PHE A 118 2.06 9.54 4.54
CA PHE A 118 2.52 9.29 5.89
C PHE A 118 1.56 9.92 6.89
N LEU A 119 1.28 9.17 7.96
CA LEU A 119 0.54 9.64 9.11
C LEU A 119 1.48 9.67 10.31
N ASP A 120 1.66 10.85 10.90
CA ASP A 120 2.43 10.98 12.13
C ASP A 120 1.66 10.31 13.28
N ILE A 121 2.29 9.31 13.89
CA ILE A 121 1.74 8.64 15.07
C ILE A 121 2.11 9.54 16.26
N GLN A 122 1.22 10.44 16.65
CA GLN A 122 1.38 11.14 17.93
C GLN A 122 1.13 10.13 19.06
N LYS A 123 2.07 9.99 19.99
CA LYS A 123 1.75 9.36 21.27
C LYS A 123 0.69 10.20 21.96
N THR A 124 -0.54 9.70 22.02
CA THR A 124 -1.47 10.09 23.08
C THR A 124 -0.92 9.54 24.39
N GLY A 125 -0.14 10.35 25.10
CA GLY A 125 0.55 9.95 26.31
C GLY A 125 0.69 11.09 27.30
N THR A 126 -0.25 11.11 28.25
CA THR A 126 -0.10 11.65 29.62
C THR A 126 0.19 13.14 29.76
N GLU A 127 -0.87 13.95 29.70
CA GLU A 127 -0.93 15.09 30.62
C GLU A 127 -1.04 14.52 32.04
N SER A 128 -0.11 14.93 32.91
CA SER A 128 -0.13 14.64 34.34
C SER A 128 -1.49 14.98 34.94
N ALA A 129 -2.27 13.97 35.27
CA ALA A 129 -3.31 14.08 36.29
C ALA A 129 -2.79 13.37 37.53
N GLU A 130 -2.25 14.17 38.46
CA GLU A 130 -2.23 13.76 39.86
C GLU A 130 -3.66 13.35 40.28
N ASN A 131 -3.72 12.28 41.05
CA ASN A 131 -4.85 11.81 41.84
C ASN A 131 -5.98 11.00 41.15
N THR A 132 -5.89 9.70 41.43
CA THR A 132 -6.96 8.80 41.93
C THR A 132 -7.74 7.97 40.92
N THR A 133 -7.79 6.68 41.27
CA THR A 133 -8.75 5.62 40.88
C THR A 133 -8.48 4.86 39.59
N ILE A 134 -8.06 3.61 39.80
CA ILE A 134 -7.92 2.55 38.82
C ILE A 134 -9.33 2.11 38.40
N GLU A 135 -9.72 2.41 37.16
CA GLU A 135 -10.76 1.65 36.48
C GLU A 135 -10.25 1.17 35.12
N SER A 136 -9.99 -0.14 35.08
CA SER A 136 -9.72 -0.90 33.87
C SER A 136 -10.98 -0.94 33.01
N THR A 137 -11.04 -0.09 31.98
CA THR A 137 -11.90 -0.34 30.82
C THR A 137 -11.08 -0.04 29.56
N ALA A 138 -10.64 -1.10 28.89
CA ALA A 138 -10.06 -1.03 27.55
C ALA A 138 -11.17 -0.69 26.56
N SER A 139 -11.51 0.60 26.48
CA SER A 139 -12.31 1.17 25.41
C SER A 139 -11.38 1.96 24.49
N THR A 140 -10.83 1.27 23.48
CA THR A 140 -10.36 1.91 22.25
C THR A 140 -11.58 2.50 21.54
N SER A 141 -12.10 3.59 22.11
CA SER A 141 -12.97 4.49 21.40
C SER A 141 -12.09 5.16 20.36
N LEU A 142 -12.33 4.85 19.09
CA LEU A 142 -11.90 5.69 17.97
C LEU A 142 -12.67 7.01 18.11
N GLN A 143 -12.26 7.84 19.07
CA GLN A 143 -12.67 9.22 19.13
C GLN A 143 -12.27 9.79 17.78
N ARG A 144 -13.29 10.16 17.01
CA ARG A 144 -13.21 10.97 15.80
C ARG A 144 -12.79 12.39 16.23
N ASN A 145 -11.64 12.49 16.91
CA ASN A 145 -11.00 13.74 17.22
C ASN A 145 -10.60 14.33 15.88
N LYS A 146 -10.99 15.59 15.71
CA LYS A 146 -10.60 16.51 14.65
C LYS A 146 -9.27 16.04 14.04
N LEU A 147 -9.35 15.56 12.81
CA LEU A 147 -8.23 15.00 12.05
C LEU A 147 -7.26 16.15 11.73
N ASP A 148 -6.58 16.71 12.74
CA ASP A 148 -5.31 17.45 12.60
C ASP A 148 -4.18 16.43 12.31
N SER A 149 -4.51 15.36 11.58
CA SER A 149 -3.55 14.41 11.06
C SER A 149 -2.71 15.17 10.06
N LYS A 150 -1.44 15.36 10.41
CA LYS A 150 -0.40 15.83 9.50
C LYS A 150 -0.15 14.74 8.47
N GLU A 151 -1.11 14.56 7.56
CA GLU A 151 -0.96 13.71 6.40
C GLU A 151 0.09 14.35 5.49
N GLN A 152 1.09 13.56 5.12
CA GLN A 152 2.10 14.00 4.16
C GLN A 152 2.02 13.10 2.93
N PRO A 153 1.39 13.57 1.83
CA PRO A 153 1.35 12.79 0.60
C PRO A 153 2.76 12.61 0.05
N VAL A 154 2.99 11.45 -0.54
CA VAL A 154 4.27 11.09 -1.16
C VAL A 154 4.02 10.34 -2.46
N ILE A 155 4.91 10.58 -3.42
CA ILE A 155 5.03 9.79 -4.64
C ILE A 155 6.45 9.23 -4.65
N SER A 156 6.58 7.93 -4.84
CA SER A 156 7.87 7.25 -4.95
C SER A 156 8.03 6.60 -6.32
N LEU A 157 9.25 6.65 -6.84
CA LEU A 157 9.69 5.97 -8.04
C LEU A 157 10.86 5.07 -7.65
N GLY A 158 10.83 3.81 -8.05
CA GLY A 158 11.83 2.83 -7.65
C GLY A 158 12.28 1.96 -8.82
N ILE A 159 13.56 1.55 -8.76
CA ILE A 159 14.15 0.52 -9.61
C ILE A 159 14.55 -0.63 -8.68
N GLU A 160 14.07 -1.83 -8.97
CA GLU A 160 14.40 -3.05 -8.21
C GLU A 160 15.28 -3.94 -9.09
N PHE A 161 16.40 -4.41 -8.54
CA PHE A 161 17.29 -5.37 -9.20
C PHE A 161 17.17 -6.73 -8.53
N ARG A 162 17.09 -7.79 -9.34
CA ARG A 162 17.10 -9.19 -8.89
C ARG A 162 18.39 -9.84 -9.38
N PHE A 163 19.11 -10.47 -8.45
CA PHE A 163 20.39 -11.13 -8.68
C PHE A 163 20.26 -12.63 -8.47
#